data_AF-A0A821LPR3-F1
#
_entry.id   AF-A0A821LPR3-F1
#
_cell.length_a   1.000
_cell.length_b   1.000
_cell.length_c   1.000
_cell.angle_alpha   90.00
_cell.angle_beta   90.00
_cell.angle_gamma   90.00
#
_symmetry.space_group_name_H-M   'P 1'
#
loop_
_entity.id
_entity.type
_entity.pdbx_description
1 polymer ?
#
loop_
_entity_poly.entity_id
_entity_poly.type
_entity_poly.pdbx_seq_one_letter_code
_entity_poly.pdbx_strand_id
1 'polypeptide(L)'
;MFDIDEMYNSQNDRIWTVNRQEADKAGGVFPVGNYVLPVALKYGNELFGNDWIFQQDNATPHTHILTQQWCQEHFPTFIDKDHWPPNSPDLNPLDYC
;
A
#
# COMPACT_ATOMS: atom_id res chain seq x y z
N MET A 1 3.23 -4.99 1.68
CA MET A 1 3.69 -3.71 2.24
C MET A 1 3.99 -2.82 1.06
N PHE A 2 3.18 -1.78 0.86
CA PHE A 2 3.28 -0.87 -0.27
C PHE A 2 4.03 0.38 0.18
N ASP A 3 5.15 0.67 -0.47
CA ASP A 3 6.01 1.82 -0.14
C ASP A 3 5.43 3.11 -0.75
N ILE A 4 4.93 3.98 0.11
CA ILE A 4 4.65 5.39 -0.17
C ILE A 4 5.74 6.17 0.57
N ASP A 5 6.46 7.05 -0.13
CA ASP A 5 7.59 7.85 0.37
C ASP A 5 7.17 8.88 1.45
N GLU A 6 6.68 8.41 2.60
CA GLU A 6 6.51 9.26 3.78
C GLU A 6 7.08 8.61 5.05
N MET A 7 7.71 9.47 5.85
CA MET A 7 8.56 9.11 6.98
C MET A 7 7.79 8.38 8.08
N TYR A 8 8.05 7.08 8.22
CA TYR A 8 7.58 6.26 9.33
C TYR A 8 8.17 6.74 10.67
N ASN A 9 7.31 7.17 11.60
CA ASN A 9 7.68 7.60 12.96
C ASN A 9 7.41 6.49 13.99
N SER A 10 8.45 6.15 14.74
CA SER A 10 8.53 5.01 15.66
C SER A 10 8.12 5.33 17.11
N GLN A 11 6.92 5.89 17.29
CA GLN A 11 6.08 5.49 18.43
C GLN A 11 5.27 4.22 18.13
N ASN A 12 5.59 3.57 17.00
CA ASN A 12 5.87 2.13 16.91
C ASN A 12 7.40 1.92 17.02
N ASP A 13 7.89 1.76 18.25
CA ASP A 13 9.25 1.44 18.72
C ASP A 13 10.50 2.12 18.10
N ARG A 14 10.83 3.24 18.76
CA ARG A 14 11.98 4.16 18.70
C ARG A 14 13.26 3.65 18.02
N ILE A 15 13.74 4.42 17.06
CA ILE A 15 15.19 4.71 16.91
C ILE A 15 15.39 6.22 16.82
N TRP A 16 16.20 6.74 17.76
CA TRP A 16 16.62 8.14 17.85
C TRP A 16 17.66 8.44 16.78
N THR A 17 17.27 9.07 15.67
CA THR A 17 18.22 9.91 14.95
C THR A 17 17.53 11.24 14.65
N VAL A 18 18.17 12.32 15.09
CA VAL A 18 17.65 13.69 14.96
C VAL A 18 17.86 14.25 13.55
N ASN A 19 18.55 13.53 12.65
CA ASN A 19 18.85 14.00 11.30
C ASN A 19 19.16 12.85 10.31
N ARG A 20 18.53 12.94 9.13
CA ARG A 20 18.67 12.07 7.95
C ARG A 20 20.12 11.84 7.52
N GLN A 21 20.96 12.88 7.58
CA GLN A 21 22.36 12.82 7.13
C GLN A 21 23.26 11.91 7.98
N GLU A 22 22.88 11.63 9.24
CA GLU A 22 23.65 10.76 10.12
C GLU A 22 23.29 9.27 9.93
N ALA A 23 22.04 8.98 9.54
CA ALA A 23 21.60 7.62 9.21
C ALA A 23 22.28 7.10 7.93
N ASP A 24 22.40 7.96 6.92
CA ASP A 24 23.03 7.62 5.64
C ASP A 24 24.53 7.30 5.80
N LYS A 25 25.23 7.94 6.75
CA LYS A 25 26.66 7.68 7.04
C LYS A 25 26.92 6.35 7.72
N ALA A 26 25.93 5.77 8.41
CA ALA A 26 26.06 4.50 9.10
C ALA A 26 25.73 3.28 8.21
N GLY A 27 25.46 3.50 6.92
CA GLY A 27 25.02 2.44 5.99
C GLY A 27 23.62 1.89 6.31
N GLY A 28 22.84 2.63 7.11
CA GLY A 28 21.55 2.19 7.63
C GLY A 28 20.39 2.85 6.92
N VAL A 29 20.07 2.39 5.70
CA VAL A 29 18.73 2.05 5.18
C VAL A 29 18.97 1.49 3.77
N PHE A 30 18.80 0.18 3.59
CA PHE A 30 18.68 -0.40 2.25
C PHE A 30 17.19 -0.43 1.90
N PRO A 31 16.74 0.25 0.83
CA PRO A 31 15.35 0.16 0.39
C PRO A 31 15.12 -1.24 -0.20
N VAL A 32 14.52 -2.13 0.57
CA VAL A 32 13.91 -3.36 0.04
C VAL A 32 12.48 -2.99 -0.37
N GLY A 33 12.38 -2.17 -1.42
CA GLY A 33 11.11 -1.57 -1.86
C GLY A 33 10.19 -2.60 -2.53
N ASN A 34 9.04 -2.88 -1.92
CA ASN A 34 8.03 -3.76 -2.50
C ASN A 34 7.00 -2.93 -3.28
N TYR A 35 7.28 -2.64 -4.56
CA TYR A 35 6.48 -1.78 -5.45
C TYR A 35 5.18 -2.42 -5.98
N VAL A 36 4.39 -3.08 -5.13
CA VAL A 36 3.25 -3.88 -5.61
C VAL A 36 2.13 -3.00 -6.20
N LEU A 37 1.89 -1.79 -5.69
CA LEU A 37 0.82 -0.88 -6.15
C LEU A 37 1.09 -0.33 -7.58
N PRO A 38 2.27 0.24 -7.87
CA PRO A 38 2.63 0.63 -9.23
C PRO A 38 2.61 -0.53 -10.23
N VAL A 39 3.02 -1.73 -9.79
CA VAL A 39 3.00 -2.93 -10.63
C VAL A 39 1.55 -3.35 -10.94
N ALA A 40 0.67 -3.35 -9.94
CA ALA A 40 -0.75 -3.64 -10.13
C ALA A 40 -1.41 -2.65 -11.10
N LEU A 41 -1.11 -1.35 -10.96
CA LEU A 41 -1.62 -0.31 -11.87
C LEU A 41 -1.18 -0.56 -13.32
N LYS A 42 0.12 -0.84 -13.51
CA LYS A 42 0.66 -1.14 -14.84
C LYS A 42 -0.06 -2.33 -15.46
N TYR A 43 -0.13 -3.47 -14.75
CA TYR A 43 -0.76 -4.68 -15.30
C TYR A 43 -2.26 -4.52 -15.52
N GLY A 44 -2.97 -3.85 -14.61
CA GLY A 44 -4.40 -3.60 -14.78
C GLY A 44 -4.67 -2.79 -16.05
N ASN A 45 -3.88 -1.75 -16.29
CA ASN A 45 -4.00 -0.94 -17.50
C ASN A 45 -3.64 -1.70 -18.78
N GLU A 46 -2.62 -2.56 -18.73
CA GLU A 46 -2.21 -3.40 -19.88
C GLU A 46 -3.28 -4.45 -20.23
N LEU A 47 -3.93 -5.05 -19.23
CA LEU A 47 -4.87 -6.15 -19.43
C LEU A 47 -6.31 -5.69 -19.66
N PHE A 48 -6.74 -4.64 -18.98
CA PHE A 48 -8.14 -4.21 -18.91
C PHE A 48 -8.36 -2.78 -19.44
N GLY A 49 -7.30 -2.08 -19.85
CA GLY A 49 -7.39 -0.67 -20.24
C GLY A 49 -7.75 0.21 -19.04
N ASN A 50 -8.71 1.12 -19.21
CA ASN A 50 -9.11 2.06 -18.16
C ASN A 50 -10.45 1.70 -17.48
N ASP A 51 -11.00 0.51 -17.74
CA ASP A 51 -12.30 0.08 -17.22
C ASP A 51 -12.16 -1.14 -16.31
N TRP A 52 -11.62 -0.90 -15.11
CA TRP A 52 -11.42 -1.92 -14.10
C TRP A 52 -11.40 -1.33 -12.69
N ILE A 53 -11.67 -2.19 -11.71
CA ILE A 53 -11.79 -1.83 -10.30
C ILE A 53 -10.69 -2.56 -9.50
N PHE A 54 -9.89 -1.81 -8.75
CA PHE A 54 -8.96 -2.38 -7.78
C PHE A 54 -9.69 -2.69 -6.46
N GLN A 55 -9.45 -3.89 -5.92
CA GLN A 55 -9.99 -4.36 -4.64
C GLN A 55 -8.86 -4.95 -3.79
N GLN A 56 -8.91 -4.68 -2.49
CA GLN A 56 -8.04 -5.27 -1.47
C GLN A 56 -8.85 -5.56 -0.20
N ASP A 57 -8.38 -6.48 0.63
CA ASP A 57 -9.00 -6.76 1.93
C ASP A 57 -8.71 -5.66 2.96
N ASN A 58 -9.33 -5.75 4.14
CA ASN A 58 -9.17 -4.77 5.22
C ASN A 58 -7.96 -5.05 6.13
N ALA A 59 -6.86 -5.61 5.59
CA ALA A 59 -5.62 -5.73 6.34
C ALA A 59 -5.08 -4.35 6.75
N THR A 60 -4.44 -4.24 7.92
CA THR A 60 -3.91 -2.96 8.45
C THR A 60 -3.14 -2.09 7.44
N PRO A 61 -2.20 -2.62 6.62
CA PRO A 61 -1.51 -1.80 5.62
C PRO A 61 -2.43 -1.30 4.50
N HIS A 62 -3.49 -2.03 4.18
CA HIS A 62 -4.48 -1.68 3.15
C HIS A 62 -5.42 -0.59 3.66
N THR A 63 -5.78 -0.60 4.95
CA THR A 63 -6.64 0.42 5.56
C THR A 63 -5.91 1.73 5.91
N HIS A 64 -4.58 1.77 5.77
CA HIS A 64 -3.79 2.97 6.09
C HIS A 64 -4.16 4.13 5.16
N ILE A 65 -4.23 5.36 5.71
CA ILE A 65 -4.69 6.54 4.97
C ILE A 65 -3.89 6.79 3.69
N LEU A 66 -2.56 6.67 3.76
CA LEU A 66 -1.68 6.85 2.60
C LEU A 66 -1.97 5.82 1.51
N THR A 67 -2.14 4.54 1.88
CA THR A 67 -2.46 3.48 0.93
C THR A 67 -3.79 3.76 0.22
N GLN A 68 -4.82 4.14 0.99
CA GLN A 68 -6.14 4.47 0.46
C GLN A 68 -6.08 5.68 -0.48
N GLN A 69 -5.38 6.75 -0.11
CA GLN A 69 -5.19 7.94 -0.94
C GLN A 69 -4.48 7.59 -2.25
N TRP A 70 -3.37 6.86 -2.18
CA TRP A 70 -2.66 6.43 -3.38
C TRP A 70 -3.56 5.63 -4.33
N CYS A 71 -4.34 4.68 -3.80
CA CYS A 71 -5.25 3.88 -4.60
C CYS A 71 -6.35 4.74 -5.27
N GLN A 72 -6.93 5.68 -4.53
CA GLN A 72 -7.96 6.60 -5.05
C GLN A 72 -7.41 7.54 -6.14
N GLU A 73 -6.16 7.99 -6.00
CA GLU A 73 -5.53 8.92 -6.94
C GLU A 73 -5.06 8.25 -8.24
N HIS A 74 -4.68 6.97 -8.19
CA HIS A 74 -3.97 6.31 -9.28
C HIS A 74 -4.78 5.24 -10.03
N PHE A 75 -5.67 4.50 -9.36
CA PHE A 75 -6.45 3.47 -10.05
C PHE A 75 -7.69 4.05 -10.74
N PRO A 76 -8.14 3.48 -11.87
CA PRO A 76 -9.33 3.96 -12.56
C PRO A 76 -10.59 3.92 -11.69
N THR A 77 -10.73 2.89 -10.87
CA THR A 77 -11.75 2.77 -9.84
C THR A 77 -11.20 1.91 -8.70
N PHE A 78 -11.61 2.21 -7.47
CA PHE A 78 -11.08 1.57 -6.27
C PHE A 78 -12.20 1.34 -5.24
N ILE A 79 -12.26 0.14 -4.66
CA ILE A 79 -13.10 -0.16 -3.50
C ILE A 79 -12.32 0.22 -2.24
N ASP A 80 -12.70 1.34 -1.63
CA ASP A 80 -12.08 1.78 -0.37
C ASP A 80 -12.46 0.89 0.83
N LYS A 81 -11.74 1.09 1.92
CA LYS A 81 -11.92 0.32 3.17
C LYS A 81 -13.34 0.38 3.76
N ASP A 82 -14.11 1.42 3.47
CA ASP A 82 -15.45 1.63 4.04
C ASP A 82 -16.52 0.93 3.19
N HIS A 83 -16.20 0.62 1.94
CA HIS A 83 -17.06 -0.16 1.04
C HIS A 83 -16.76 -1.67 1.06
N TRP A 84 -15.61 -2.10 1.60
CA TRP A 84 -15.30 -3.52 1.80
C TRP A 84 -15.78 -4.02 3.17
N PRO A 85 -16.67 -5.03 3.23
CA PRO A 85 -17.18 -5.52 4.51
C PRO A 85 -16.10 -6.28 5.31
N PRO A 86 -16.05 -6.10 6.64
CA PRO A 86 -15.07 -6.79 7.48
C PRO A 86 -15.31 -8.30 7.51
N ASN A 87 -14.24 -9.09 7.64
CA ASN A 87 -14.29 -10.55 7.78
C ASN A 87 -15.12 -11.27 6.70
N SER A 88 -15.06 -10.80 5.46
CA SER A 88 -15.82 -11.36 4.33
C SER A 88 -14.89 -12.06 3.32
N PRO A 89 -14.23 -13.17 3.70
CA PRO A 89 -13.39 -13.93 2.76
C PRO A 89 -14.21 -14.55 1.63
N ASP A 90 -15.51 -14.78 1.86
CA ASP A 90 -16.46 -15.25 0.87
C ASP A 90 -16.67 -14.28 -0.30
N LEU A 91 -16.38 -12.98 -0.07
CA LEU A 91 -16.50 -11.95 -1.10
C LEU A 91 -15.19 -11.70 -1.85
N ASN A 92 -14.05 -12.20 -1.35
CA ASN A 92 -12.77 -12.11 -2.05
C ASN A 92 -12.59 -13.34 -2.96
N PRO A 93 -12.59 -13.18 -4.30
CA PRO A 93 -12.37 -14.29 -5.22
C PRO A 93 -11.02 -15.01 -5.01
N LEU A 94 -10.05 -14.36 -4.35
CA LEU A 94 -8.73 -14.91 -4.05
C LEU A 94 -8.66 -15.68 -2.72
N ASP A 95 -9.65 -15.53 -1.82
CA ASP A 95 -9.66 -16.19 -0.51
C ASP A 95 -10.66 -17.35 -0.40
N TYR A 96 -11.54 -17.54 -1.41
CA TYR A 96 -12.50 -18.63 -1.42
C TYR A 96 -11.83 -19.96 -1.84
N CYS A 97 -11.78 -20.94 -0.91
CA CYS A 97 -11.35 -22.32 -1.16
C CYS A 97 -12.32 -23.36 -0.61
#